data_AF-A0A8S1DW95-F1
#
_entry.id   AF-A0A8S1DW95-F1
#
_cell.length_a   1.000
_cell.length_b   1.000
_cell.length_c   1.000
_cell.angle_alpha   90.00
_cell.angle_beta   90.00
_cell.angle_gamma   90.00
#
_symmetry.space_group_name_H-M   'P 1'
#
loop_
_entity.id
_entity.type
_entity.pdbx_description
1 polymer ?
#
loop_
_entity_poly.entity_id
_entity_poly.type
_entity_poly.pdbx_seq_one_letter_code
_entity_poly.pdbx_strand_id
1 'polypeptide(L)'
;MPPHLLPLLLFVVLETVALEVHWTPIYLDSNNQVDLWTQESTGCRCPFDSSRSDCACCVPQSGCHCGESAPNRCQQCGIEKFCSNMCNITLDARTLQARSNKTFGQIKSPAMEGPSFCWYLLQPEKGQRVEVQIYRLKAVGRFNGT
;
A
#
# COMPACT_ATOMS: atom_id res chain seq x y z
N MET A 1 63.97 -18.34 2.45
CA MET A 1 62.96 -17.67 3.29
C MET A 1 62.20 -16.65 2.45
N PRO A 2 60.99 -16.98 1.98
CA PRO A 2 59.96 -15.98 1.65
C PRO A 2 58.72 -16.17 2.54
N PRO A 3 58.03 -15.11 2.99
CA PRO A 3 56.76 -15.25 3.68
C PRO A 3 55.63 -15.44 2.65
N HIS A 4 54.85 -16.51 2.82
CA HIS A 4 53.63 -16.73 2.08
C HIS A 4 52.57 -15.71 2.51
N LEU A 5 52.17 -14.84 1.58
CA LEU A 5 50.99 -13.99 1.70
C LEU A 5 49.72 -14.87 1.69
N LEU A 6 49.05 -14.99 2.82
CA LEU A 6 47.67 -15.48 2.89
C LEU A 6 46.72 -14.37 2.41
N PRO A 7 45.80 -14.63 1.46
CA PRO A 7 44.81 -13.64 1.08
C PRO A 7 43.72 -13.58 2.16
N LEU A 8 43.52 -12.39 2.73
CA LEU A 8 42.43 -12.10 3.65
C LEU A 8 41.11 -12.09 2.85
N LEU A 9 40.28 -13.13 3.01
CA LEU A 9 38.93 -13.17 2.45
C LEU A 9 38.03 -12.22 3.26
N LEU A 10 37.81 -11.01 2.73
CA LEU A 10 36.77 -10.09 3.21
C LEU A 10 35.39 -10.68 2.85
N PHE A 11 34.72 -11.27 3.83
CA PHE A 11 33.30 -11.60 3.72
C PHE A 11 32.49 -10.30 3.79
N VAL A 12 32.11 -9.76 2.63
CA VAL A 12 31.13 -8.69 2.54
C VAL A 12 29.77 -9.28 2.90
N VAL A 13 29.26 -8.93 4.08
CA VAL A 13 27.88 -9.26 4.48
C VAL A 13 26.97 -8.37 3.63
N LEU A 14 26.46 -8.92 2.53
CA LEU A 14 25.47 -8.24 1.70
C LEU A 14 24.13 -8.34 2.43
N GLU A 15 23.73 -7.27 3.11
CA GLU A 15 22.38 -7.14 3.64
C GLU A 15 21.40 -7.18 2.46
N THR A 16 20.76 -8.32 2.26
CA THR A 16 19.67 -8.44 1.31
C THR A 16 18.50 -7.63 1.85
N VAL A 17 18.32 -6.41 1.36
CA VAL A 17 17.09 -5.65 1.55
C VAL A 17 15.99 -6.49 0.92
N ALA A 18 15.17 -7.13 1.75
CA ALA A 18 13.99 -7.81 1.27
C ALA A 18 13.14 -6.77 0.54
N LEU A 19 12.88 -6.98 -0.75
CA LEU A 19 11.90 -6.21 -1.50
C LEU A 19 10.57 -6.44 -0.79
N GLU A 20 10.22 -5.59 0.17
CA GLU A 20 8.97 -5.70 0.88
C GLU A 20 7.88 -5.44 -0.15
N VAL A 21 7.24 -6.53 -0.56
CA VAL A 21 6.06 -6.52 -1.40
C VAL A 21 5.09 -5.49 -0.80
N HIS A 22 4.89 -4.36 -1.49
CA HIS A 22 4.02 -3.24 -1.04
C HIS A 22 2.55 -3.64 -0.89
N TRP A 23 2.22 -4.87 -1.26
CA TRP A 23 0.93 -5.48 -1.03
C TRP A 23 0.85 -5.93 0.44
N THR A 24 -0.08 -5.34 1.18
CA THR A 24 -0.61 -5.95 2.39
C THR A 24 -1.81 -6.78 1.97
N PRO A 25 -1.67 -8.11 1.83
CA PRO A 25 -2.81 -8.95 1.55
C PRO A 25 -3.74 -8.95 2.77
N ILE A 26 -4.69 -8.04 2.77
CA ILE A 26 -5.89 -8.12 3.60
C ILE A 26 -6.89 -8.88 2.74
N TYR A 27 -6.69 -10.19 2.61
CA TYR A 27 -7.56 -11.06 1.82
C TYR A 27 -8.89 -11.22 2.56
N LEU A 28 -9.95 -10.62 2.01
CA LEU A 28 -11.33 -10.87 2.46
C LEU A 28 -12.15 -11.66 1.42
N ASP A 29 -11.58 -11.96 0.25
CA ASP A 29 -12.25 -12.75 -0.81
C ASP A 29 -11.32 -13.84 -1.38
N SER A 30 -11.92 -15.00 -1.61
CA SER A 30 -11.45 -16.22 -2.26
C SER A 30 -11.05 -16.08 -3.75
N ASN A 31 -11.16 -14.89 -4.37
CA ASN A 31 -11.05 -14.69 -5.82
C ASN A 31 -9.64 -14.43 -6.39
N ASN A 32 -8.56 -14.90 -5.73
CA ASN A 32 -7.19 -14.83 -6.26
C ASN A 32 -6.71 -13.40 -6.66
N GLN A 33 -7.31 -12.36 -6.07
CA GLN A 33 -6.94 -10.95 -6.29
C GLN A 33 -5.63 -10.59 -5.57
N VAL A 34 -4.94 -9.52 -5.99
CA VAL A 34 -3.69 -9.07 -5.34
C VAL A 34 -3.97 -8.46 -3.97
N ASP A 35 -4.96 -7.57 -3.88
CA ASP A 35 -5.48 -7.01 -2.62
C ASP A 35 -6.94 -6.53 -2.80
N LEU A 36 -7.53 -5.88 -1.77
CA LEU A 36 -8.93 -5.40 -1.80
C LEU A 36 -9.29 -4.49 -2.98
N TRP A 37 -8.34 -3.79 -3.57
CA TRP A 37 -8.57 -2.78 -4.61
C TRP A 37 -7.92 -3.16 -5.95
N THR A 38 -6.97 -4.09 -5.95
CA THR A 38 -6.25 -4.57 -7.13
C THR A 38 -6.63 -6.02 -7.45
N GLN A 39 -7.30 -6.22 -8.57
CA GLN A 39 -7.63 -7.55 -9.12
C GLN A 39 -6.36 -8.22 -9.66
N GLU A 40 -5.62 -7.53 -10.54
CA GLU A 40 -4.36 -7.99 -11.11
C GLU A 40 -3.36 -6.83 -11.16
N SER A 41 -2.07 -7.13 -11.02
CA SER A 41 -1.02 -6.10 -10.99
C SER A 41 -0.70 -5.49 -12.36
N THR A 42 -1.17 -6.09 -13.45
CA THR A 42 -0.96 -5.65 -14.84
C THR A 42 -2.07 -6.20 -15.75
N GLY A 43 -2.12 -5.82 -17.02
CA GLY A 43 -3.05 -6.37 -18.02
C GLY A 43 -4.19 -5.43 -18.44
N CYS A 44 -4.28 -4.24 -17.85
CA CYS A 44 -5.29 -3.24 -18.18
C CYS A 44 -4.70 -2.04 -18.94
N ARG A 45 -5.51 -1.42 -19.82
CA ARG A 45 -5.13 -0.19 -20.52
C ARG A 45 -4.91 0.94 -19.52
N CYS A 46 -3.79 1.65 -19.64
CA CYS A 46 -3.47 2.74 -18.72
C CYS A 46 -4.38 3.96 -18.95
N PRO A 47 -5.01 4.54 -17.89
CA PRO A 47 -5.88 5.71 -18.05
C PRO A 47 -5.16 6.98 -18.54
N PHE A 48 -3.86 7.09 -18.29
CA PHE A 48 -3.02 8.24 -18.68
C PHE A 48 -2.27 8.03 -20.00
N ASP A 49 -2.08 6.78 -20.43
CA ASP A 49 -1.44 6.44 -21.70
C ASP A 49 -2.17 5.28 -22.36
N SER A 50 -2.98 5.61 -23.33
CA SER A 50 -3.85 4.67 -24.00
C SER A 50 -3.07 3.65 -24.86
N SER A 51 -1.80 3.92 -25.20
CA SER A 51 -0.94 2.97 -25.92
C SER A 51 -0.43 1.83 -25.01
N ARG A 52 -0.46 2.04 -23.69
CA ARG A 52 0.02 1.09 -22.69
C ARG A 52 -1.09 0.20 -22.16
N SER A 53 -0.74 -1.05 -21.89
CA SER A 53 -1.62 -2.10 -21.35
C SER A 53 -1.01 -2.83 -20.16
N ASP A 54 0.06 -2.27 -19.59
CA ASP A 54 0.78 -2.84 -18.45
C ASP A 54 0.26 -2.34 -17.10
N CYS A 55 -0.84 -1.58 -17.07
CA CYS A 55 -1.42 -1.04 -15.85
C CYS A 55 -2.22 -2.07 -15.06
N ALA A 56 -2.36 -1.83 -13.74
CA ALA A 56 -3.12 -2.69 -12.87
C ALA A 56 -4.61 -2.73 -13.23
N CYS A 57 -5.20 -3.91 -13.06
CA CYS A 57 -6.63 -4.09 -13.15
C CYS A 57 -7.25 -3.86 -11.78
N CYS A 58 -8.10 -2.84 -11.68
CA CYS A 58 -8.74 -2.46 -10.42
C CYS A 58 -10.06 -3.20 -10.21
N VAL A 59 -10.41 -3.45 -8.95
CA VAL A 59 -11.69 -4.08 -8.61
C VAL A 59 -12.85 -3.18 -9.09
N PRO A 60 -13.82 -3.70 -9.86
CA PRO A 60 -14.90 -2.91 -10.44
C PRO A 60 -15.63 -2.07 -9.39
N GLN A 61 -15.84 -0.79 -9.70
CA GLN A 61 -16.58 0.18 -8.89
C GLN A 61 -16.01 0.49 -7.51
N SER A 62 -14.93 -0.17 -7.05
CA SER A 62 -14.32 0.09 -5.75
C SER A 62 -12.83 0.43 -5.80
N GLY A 63 -12.10 -0.07 -6.79
CA GLY A 63 -10.68 0.22 -7.00
C GLY A 63 -10.47 1.25 -8.11
N CYS A 64 -9.58 2.21 -7.86
CA CYS A 64 -9.18 3.26 -8.79
C CYS A 64 -7.66 3.24 -8.98
N HIS A 65 -7.23 3.63 -10.17
CA HIS A 65 -5.83 3.62 -10.56
C HIS A 65 -5.02 4.68 -9.80
N CYS A 66 -3.81 4.35 -9.39
CA CYS A 66 -2.91 5.27 -8.68
C CYS A 66 -2.19 6.28 -9.60
N GLY A 67 -2.62 6.39 -10.86
CA GLY A 67 -1.95 7.21 -11.87
C GLY A 67 -0.60 6.67 -12.35
N GLU A 68 0.15 7.51 -13.05
CA GLU A 68 1.40 7.15 -13.74
C GLU A 68 2.56 6.84 -12.79
N SER A 69 2.58 7.44 -11.59
CA SER A 69 3.64 7.22 -10.60
C SER A 69 3.59 5.84 -9.93
N ALA A 70 2.47 5.13 -10.06
CA ALA A 70 2.28 3.78 -9.53
C ALA A 70 1.37 2.97 -10.47
N PRO A 71 1.85 2.63 -11.68
CA PRO A 71 0.99 2.11 -12.74
C PRO A 71 0.44 0.71 -12.44
N ASN A 72 1.16 -0.05 -11.62
CA ASN A 72 0.82 -1.42 -11.25
C ASN A 72 0.06 -1.47 -9.93
N ARG A 73 -0.64 -0.38 -9.56
CA ARG A 73 -1.33 -0.27 -8.27
C ARG A 73 -2.70 0.38 -8.38
N CYS A 74 -3.64 -0.18 -7.60
CA CYS A 74 -4.92 0.43 -7.34
C CYS A 74 -5.08 0.76 -5.85
N GLN A 75 -6.02 1.64 -5.57
CA GLN A 75 -6.44 2.03 -4.24
C GLN A 75 -7.95 2.21 -4.24
N GLN A 76 -8.58 2.25 -3.08
CA GLN A 76 -9.98 2.59 -2.97
C GLN A 76 -10.30 3.91 -3.71
N CYS A 77 -11.32 3.88 -4.55
CA CYS A 77 -11.83 5.08 -5.19
C CYS A 77 -12.31 6.12 -4.15
N GLY A 78 -11.96 7.39 -4.38
CA GLY A 78 -12.13 8.50 -3.45
C GLY A 78 -10.84 8.90 -2.73
N ILE A 79 -9.84 8.00 -2.66
CA ILE A 79 -8.54 8.24 -2.02
C ILE A 79 -7.34 7.79 -2.88
N GLU A 80 -7.56 7.56 -4.18
CA GLU A 80 -6.56 7.10 -5.15
C GLU A 80 -5.35 8.04 -5.27
N LYS A 81 -5.53 9.34 -5.03
CA LYS A 81 -4.41 10.31 -5.02
C LYS A 81 -3.39 10.07 -3.91
N PHE A 82 -3.73 9.26 -2.90
CA PHE A 82 -2.89 8.99 -1.73
C PHE A 82 -2.19 7.62 -1.78
N CYS A 83 -2.09 6.97 -2.96
CA CYS A 83 -1.48 5.65 -3.08
C CYS A 83 -0.05 5.57 -2.53
N SER A 84 0.80 6.54 -2.88
CA SER A 84 2.21 6.55 -2.46
C SER A 84 2.38 7.19 -1.08
N ASN A 85 1.59 8.22 -0.79
CA ASN A 85 1.72 9.05 0.41
C ASN A 85 0.37 9.13 1.15
N MET A 86 0.05 8.10 1.92
CA MET A 86 -1.18 8.03 2.71
C MET A 86 -0.95 8.59 4.13
N CYS A 87 -0.85 9.91 4.25
CA CYS A 87 -0.51 10.60 5.49
C CYS A 87 -1.13 12.01 5.53
N ASN A 88 -1.61 12.46 6.69
CA ASN A 88 -2.26 13.76 6.88
C ASN A 88 -3.47 13.94 5.95
N ILE A 89 -4.39 12.97 5.99
CA ILE A 89 -5.57 12.94 5.11
C ILE A 89 -6.87 12.90 5.90
N THR A 90 -7.95 13.36 5.27
CA THR A 90 -9.32 13.17 5.73
C THR A 90 -9.96 12.04 4.95
N LEU A 91 -10.51 11.06 5.68
CA LEU A 91 -11.35 10.00 5.15
C LEU A 91 -12.81 10.38 5.39
N ASP A 92 -13.44 10.91 4.35
CA ASP A 92 -14.83 11.34 4.35
C ASP A 92 -15.76 10.20 3.90
N ALA A 93 -16.67 9.79 4.79
CA ALA A 93 -17.55 8.64 4.56
C ALA A 93 -18.41 8.81 3.29
N ARG A 94 -18.91 10.02 3.03
CA ARG A 94 -19.70 10.31 1.82
C ARG A 94 -18.88 10.15 0.55
N THR A 95 -17.67 10.68 0.53
CA THR A 95 -16.77 10.56 -0.62
C THR A 95 -16.41 9.09 -0.88
N LEU A 96 -16.05 8.34 0.17
CA LEU A 96 -15.73 6.92 0.04
C LEU A 96 -16.91 6.11 -0.50
N GLN A 97 -18.12 6.31 0.05
CA GLN A 97 -19.31 5.62 -0.42
C GLN A 97 -19.65 6.00 -1.86
N ALA A 98 -19.63 7.29 -2.21
CA ALA A 98 -19.99 7.76 -3.54
C ALA A 98 -19.01 7.30 -4.62
N ARG A 99 -17.72 7.14 -4.27
CA ARG A 99 -16.66 6.83 -5.24
C ARG A 99 -16.34 5.35 -5.33
N SER A 100 -16.44 4.60 -4.23
CA SER A 100 -16.07 3.18 -4.17
C SER A 100 -17.24 2.24 -3.93
N ASN A 101 -18.44 2.78 -3.69
CA ASN A 101 -19.60 2.01 -3.25
C ASN A 101 -19.34 1.18 -1.97
N LYS A 102 -18.43 1.65 -1.11
CA LYS A 102 -18.07 1.01 0.18
C LYS A 102 -18.36 1.92 1.36
N THR A 103 -18.85 1.30 2.43
CA THR A 103 -19.07 1.93 3.75
C THR A 103 -17.83 1.87 4.65
N PHE A 104 -16.74 1.30 4.16
CA PHE A 104 -15.47 1.18 4.87
C PHE A 104 -14.34 1.67 3.97
N GLY A 105 -13.18 1.94 4.56
CA GLY A 105 -11.96 2.20 3.81
C GLY A 105 -10.74 1.58 4.43
N GLN A 106 -9.61 1.66 3.73
CA GLN A 106 -8.37 1.04 4.17
C GLN A 106 -7.23 2.04 4.17
N ILE A 107 -6.60 2.19 5.34
CA ILE A 107 -5.35 2.92 5.50
C ILE A 107 -4.21 1.92 5.37
N LYS A 108 -3.28 2.19 4.45
CA LYS A 108 -2.00 1.49 4.35
C LYS A 108 -0.89 2.47 4.71
N SER A 109 0.11 2.02 5.46
CA SER A 109 1.33 2.79 5.63
C SER A 109 1.95 3.09 4.26
N PRO A 110 2.64 4.24 4.10
CA PRO A 110 3.42 4.51 2.91
C PRO A 110 4.34 3.34 2.57
N ALA A 111 4.50 3.12 1.27
CA ALA A 111 5.39 2.11 0.71
C ALA A 111 6.86 2.42 1.00
N MET A 112 7.21 3.71 0.99
CA MET A 112 8.54 4.25 1.24
C MET A 112 8.66 4.73 2.70
N GLU A 113 9.86 5.15 3.09
CA GLU A 113 10.10 5.85 4.37
C GLU A 113 9.10 7.02 4.50
N GLY A 114 8.10 6.84 5.36
CA GLY A 114 7.07 7.82 5.63
C GLY A 114 7.55 8.84 6.66
N PRO A 115 6.85 9.97 6.83
CA PRO A 115 7.17 10.88 7.92
C PRO A 115 7.05 10.16 9.27
N SER A 116 7.84 10.60 10.26
CA SER A 116 7.84 10.00 11.61
C SER A 116 6.46 10.01 12.28
N PHE A 117 5.56 10.90 11.84
CA PHE A 117 4.19 11.02 12.32
C PHE A 117 3.22 11.20 11.15
N CYS A 118 2.07 10.54 11.23
CA CYS A 118 0.95 10.71 10.30
C CYS A 118 -0.35 10.86 11.05
N TRP A 119 -1.18 11.79 10.59
CA TRP A 119 -2.52 12.03 11.12
C TRP A 119 -3.59 11.61 10.11
N TYR A 120 -4.69 11.06 10.63
CA TYR A 120 -5.86 10.70 9.82
C TYR A 120 -7.11 11.25 10.50
N LEU A 121 -7.88 12.06 9.77
CA LEU A 121 -9.20 12.49 10.23
C LEU A 121 -10.25 11.56 9.65
N LEU A 122 -11.00 10.88 10.52
CA LEU A 122 -12.08 9.97 10.13
C LEU A 122 -13.41 10.73 10.29
N GLN A 123 -14.03 11.10 9.17
CA GLN A 123 -15.24 11.93 9.15
C GLN A 123 -16.48 11.08 8.81
N PRO A 124 -17.28 10.68 9.81
CA PRO A 124 -18.53 9.95 9.60
C PRO A 124 -19.66 10.87 9.12
N GLU A 125 -20.68 10.31 8.47
CA GLU A 125 -21.95 11.02 8.24
C GLU A 125 -22.84 11.00 9.51
N LYS A 126 -23.92 11.80 9.49
CA LYS A 126 -24.87 11.87 10.61
C LYS A 126 -25.43 10.48 10.96
N GLY A 127 -25.29 10.10 12.22
CA GLY A 127 -25.78 8.81 12.74
C GLY A 127 -24.85 7.62 12.49
N GLN A 128 -23.67 7.84 11.88
CA GLN A 128 -22.65 6.82 11.74
C GLN A 128 -21.66 6.85 12.91
N ARG A 129 -21.01 5.71 13.14
CA ARG A 129 -19.88 5.57 14.07
C ARG A 129 -18.63 5.20 13.28
N VAL A 130 -17.47 5.58 13.79
CA VAL A 130 -16.19 5.15 13.23
C VAL A 130 -15.76 3.88 13.97
N GLU A 131 -15.47 2.83 13.21
CA GLU A 131 -14.88 1.59 13.72
C GLU A 131 -13.52 1.39 13.06
N VAL A 132 -12.48 1.16 13.87
CA VAL A 132 -11.11 0.97 13.39
C VAL A 132 -10.66 -0.44 13.75
N GLN A 133 -10.26 -1.19 12.73
CA GLN A 133 -9.70 -2.53 12.88
C GLN A 133 -8.26 -2.54 12.36
N ILE A 134 -7.34 -3.04 13.18
CA ILE A 134 -5.94 -3.16 12.82
C ILE A 134 -5.71 -4.60 12.35
N TYR A 135 -5.54 -4.77 11.04
CA TYR A 135 -5.36 -6.10 10.45
C TYR A 135 -3.90 -6.57 10.46
N ARG A 136 -2.95 -5.67 10.25
CA ARG A 136 -1.52 -6.00 10.22
C ARG A 136 -0.70 -4.86 10.79
N LEU A 137 0.14 -5.19 11.75
CA LEU A 137 1.22 -4.35 12.22
C LEU A 137 2.54 -5.00 11.81
N LYS A 138 3.39 -4.26 11.09
CA LYS A 138 4.76 -4.67 10.80
C LYS A 138 5.69 -3.83 11.68
N ALA A 139 6.59 -4.49 12.41
CA ALA A 139 7.61 -3.84 13.24
C ALA A 139 7.08 -2.79 14.25
N VAL A 140 6.45 -3.27 15.33
CA VAL A 140 5.88 -2.44 16.42
C VAL A 140 6.92 -1.78 17.35
N GLY A 141 8.15 -1.56 16.88
CA GLY A 141 9.25 -1.08 17.71
C GLY A 141 9.71 -2.10 18.77
N ARG A 142 10.54 -1.67 19.71
CA ARG A 142 10.97 -2.48 20.86
C ARG A 142 10.18 -2.06 22.09
N PHE A 143 9.48 -3.01 22.71
CA PHE A 143 8.89 -2.80 24.03
C PHE A 143 10.01 -2.84 25.08
N ASN A 144 10.46 -1.68 25.54
CA ASN A 144 11.27 -1.56 26.75
C ASN A 144 10.32 -1.64 27.94
N GLY A 145 9.94 -2.85 28.33
CA GLY A 145 9.11 -3.06 29.53
C GLY A 145 9.80 -2.58 30.81
N THR A 146 9.01 -2.41 31.87
CA THR A 146 9.46 -2.39 33.27
C THR A 146 9.43 -3.80 33.85
#